data_AF-A0A9P9LGM9-F1
#
_entry.id   AF-A0A9P9LGM9-F1
#
_cell.length_a   1.000
_cell.length_b   1.000
_cell.length_c   1.000
_cell.angle_alpha   90.00
_cell.angle_beta   90.00
_cell.angle_gamma   90.00
#
_symmetry.space_group_name_H-M   'P 1'
#
loop_
_entity.id
_entity.type
_entity.pdbx_description
1 polymer ?
#
loop_
_entity_poly.entity_id
_entity_poly.type
_entity_poly.pdbx_seq_one_letter_code
_entity_poly.pdbx_strand_id
1 'polypeptide(L)'
;MFWINNRDYDTWHVTYDNSLILRPRSNDVSLEIVSPKLEVKNNWEAEIDKVWEAVNDLFRVAQNSISCGSHIHVAPTARYFSLHELKQIAMATIIHEDCILKILHTTRRNHEYCRPNTSIEGTGLWYDFGQWKHRPGELQTRRVGLRDCNQALMGIRSKGELVAYMQGDDRRSLWNFRNVLSGETGTVEFRGGRHLRGPVRTKRWVTFAVLFVDFATRSPYMENSCMPQYVPPQWSSHNAMTEELWNDLKS
;
A
#
# COMPACT_ATOMS: atom_id res chain seq x y z
N MET A 1 -4.58 16.98 27.38
CA MET A 1 -3.33 17.03 26.58
C MET A 1 -3.75 17.29 25.14
N PHE A 2 -3.18 18.32 24.51
CA PHE A 2 -3.77 18.98 23.35
C PHE A 2 -3.85 18.08 22.12
N TRP A 3 -5.06 17.83 21.64
CA TRP A 3 -5.33 17.33 20.30
C TRP A 3 -5.20 18.51 19.34
N ILE A 4 -4.07 18.64 18.65
CA ILE A 4 -4.01 19.54 17.50
C ILE A 4 -4.64 18.79 16.33
N ASN A 5 -5.92 19.04 16.11
CA ASN A 5 -6.61 18.80 14.85
C ASN A 5 -6.08 19.81 13.80
N ASN A 6 -4.82 19.67 13.37
CA ASN A 6 -4.36 20.30 12.13
C ASN A 6 -4.31 19.23 11.06
N ARG A 7 -5.30 19.25 10.17
CA ARG A 7 -5.28 18.45 8.93
C ARG A 7 -4.29 19.01 7.89
N ASP A 8 -3.46 19.96 8.31
CA ASP A 8 -2.42 20.57 7.50
C ASP A 8 -1.11 19.84 7.78
N TYR A 9 -0.84 18.84 6.93
CA TYR A 9 0.41 18.08 6.86
C TYR A 9 1.56 18.96 6.35
N ASP A 10 1.78 20.11 6.99
CA ASP A 10 2.75 21.12 6.58
C ASP A 10 4.04 21.02 7.39
N THR A 11 4.02 20.31 8.52
CA THR A 11 5.18 20.10 9.39
C THR A 11 5.33 18.65 9.82
N TRP A 12 6.57 18.26 10.11
CA TRP A 12 6.88 17.03 10.82
C TRP A 12 6.21 17.03 12.19
N HIS A 13 5.62 15.89 12.57
CA HIS A 13 5.10 15.71 13.92
C HIS A 13 5.33 14.28 14.42
N VAL A 14 5.39 14.16 15.74
CA VAL A 14 5.58 12.90 16.45
C VAL A 14 4.38 12.68 17.35
N THR A 15 3.78 11.49 17.26
CA THR A 15 2.63 11.09 18.07
C THR A 15 2.87 9.73 18.71
N TYR A 16 2.05 9.37 19.70
CA TYR A 16 2.08 8.04 20.30
C TYR A 16 1.42 7.01 19.39
N ASP A 17 2.08 5.87 19.20
CA ASP A 17 1.54 4.75 18.45
C ASP A 17 1.08 3.64 19.40
N ASN A 18 -0.25 3.50 19.56
CA ASN A 18 -0.84 2.49 20.44
C ASN A 18 -0.84 1.08 19.84
N SER A 19 -0.47 0.93 18.56
CA SER A 19 -0.38 -0.38 17.91
C SER A 19 0.96 -1.09 18.16
N LEU A 20 1.95 -0.39 18.71
CA LEU A 20 3.27 -0.98 18.99
C LEU A 20 3.26 -1.82 20.27
N ILE A 21 3.83 -3.01 20.16
CA ILE A 21 3.99 -3.92 21.29
C ILE A 21 5.29 -3.55 22.02
N LEU A 22 5.14 -3.02 23.24
CA LEU A 22 6.28 -2.70 24.11
C LEU A 22 6.70 -3.94 24.90
N ARG A 23 8.01 -4.07 25.15
CA ARG A 23 8.53 -5.14 26.01
C ARG A 23 8.24 -4.79 27.47
N PRO A 24 7.80 -5.76 28.30
CA PRO A 24 7.66 -5.52 29.72
C PRO A 24 8.98 -5.03 30.33
N ARG A 25 8.91 -3.98 31.16
CA ARG A 25 10.06 -3.40 31.89
C ARG A 25 11.18 -2.84 31.01
N SER A 26 10.90 -2.49 29.76
CA SER A 26 11.82 -1.69 28.95
C SER A 26 11.53 -0.19 29.09
N ASN A 27 12.54 0.64 28.83
CA ASN A 27 12.39 2.09 28.64
C ASN A 27 12.02 2.41 27.18
N ASP A 28 11.35 1.48 26.49
CA ASP A 28 10.95 1.69 25.10
C ASP A 28 9.75 2.65 25.06
N VAL A 29 9.71 3.53 24.05
CA VAL A 29 8.59 4.43 23.77
C VAL A 29 7.95 4.05 22.44
N SER A 30 6.62 4.15 22.35
CA SER A 30 5.89 3.89 21.11
C SER A 30 5.60 5.21 20.39
N LEU A 31 6.29 5.45 19.27
CA LEU A 31 6.20 6.69 18.53
C LEU A 31 5.88 6.42 17.06
N GLU A 32 5.02 7.26 16.49
CA GLU A 32 4.80 7.43 15.06
C GLU A 32 5.32 8.80 14.64
N ILE A 33 6.18 8.83 13.62
CA ILE A 33 6.72 10.06 13.03
C ILE A 33 6.02 10.26 11.70
N VAL A 34 5.35 11.38 11.54
CA VAL A 34 4.56 11.71 10.35
C VAL A 34 5.21 12.87 9.61
N SER A 35 5.45 12.68 8.32
CA SER A 35 6.05 13.70 7.46
C SER A 35 5.05 14.79 7.05
N PRO A 36 5.53 15.98 6.67
CA PRO A 36 4.74 16.86 5.84
C PRO A 36 4.48 16.23 4.46
N LYS A 37 3.67 16.89 3.63
CA LYS A 37 3.55 16.56 2.20
C LYS A 37 4.89 16.82 1.51
N LEU A 38 5.49 15.77 0.97
CA LEU A 38 6.75 15.85 0.22
C LEU A 38 6.46 15.67 -1.26
N GLU A 39 6.92 16.61 -2.10
CA GLU A 39 6.79 16.51 -3.54
C GLU A 39 7.99 15.78 -4.14
N VAL A 40 7.73 14.83 -5.04
CA VAL A 40 8.76 14.01 -5.71
C VAL A 40 9.77 14.86 -6.50
N LYS A 41 9.33 16.00 -7.04
CA LYS A 41 10.19 16.95 -7.77
C LYS A 41 11.13 17.77 -6.87
N ASN A 42 10.88 17.79 -5.57
CA ASN A 42 11.70 18.52 -4.60
C ASN A 42 12.71 17.56 -3.94
N ASN A 43 13.58 18.10 -3.08
CA ASN A 43 14.59 17.31 -2.37
C ASN A 43 14.01 16.56 -1.15
N TRP A 44 13.00 15.73 -1.38
CA TRP A 44 12.33 14.94 -0.34
C TRP A 44 13.30 13.96 0.34
N GLU A 45 14.31 13.48 -0.38
CA GLU A 45 15.33 12.58 0.16
C GLU A 45 16.14 13.21 1.29
N ALA A 46 16.52 14.48 1.15
CA ALA A 46 17.23 15.20 2.21
C ALA A 46 16.35 15.41 3.46
N GLU A 47 15.04 15.59 3.30
CA GLU A 47 14.11 15.65 4.43
C GLU A 47 14.04 14.31 5.19
N ILE A 48 14.08 13.19 4.45
CA ILE A 48 14.20 11.85 5.05
C ILE A 48 15.55 11.68 5.76
N ASP A 49 16.66 12.17 5.20
CA ASP A 49 17.97 12.07 5.85
C ASP A 49 18.00 12.85 7.16
N LYS A 50 17.48 14.08 7.18
CA LYS A 50 17.42 14.94 8.38
C LYS A 50 16.60 14.30 9.51
N VAL A 51 15.43 13.72 9.21
CA VAL A 51 14.63 13.09 10.27
C VAL A 51 15.35 11.87 10.85
N TRP A 52 16.06 11.10 10.01
CA TRP A 52 16.82 9.95 10.49
C TRP A 52 18.07 10.34 11.29
N GLU A 53 18.72 11.45 10.95
CA GLU A 53 19.78 12.04 11.77
C GLU A 53 19.25 12.35 13.18
N ALA A 54 18.16 13.12 13.27
CA ALA A 54 17.54 13.45 14.56
C ALA A 54 17.06 12.22 15.34
N VAL A 55 16.50 11.21 14.66
CA VAL A 55 16.08 9.95 15.30
C VAL A 55 17.28 9.21 15.89
N ASN A 56 18.40 9.16 15.18
CA ASN A 56 19.59 8.44 15.65
C ASN A 56 20.31 9.18 16.78
N ASP A 57 20.23 10.51 16.82
CA ASP A 57 20.80 11.32 17.89
C ASP A 57 20.01 11.17 19.21
N LEU A 58 18.69 11.00 19.11
CA LEU A 58 17.79 10.99 20.28
C LEU A 58 17.37 9.58 20.72
N PHE A 59 17.34 8.61 19.82
CA PHE A 59 16.76 7.30 20.07
C PHE A 59 17.61 6.14 19.57
N ARG A 60 17.53 5.02 20.29
CA ARG A 60 17.97 3.72 19.78
C ARG A 60 16.78 2.96 19.20
N VAL A 61 16.67 2.91 17.89
CA VAL A 61 15.58 2.21 17.20
C VAL A 61 15.68 0.69 17.40
N ALA A 62 14.60 0.09 17.92
CA ALA A 62 14.53 -1.34 18.18
C ALA A 62 14.67 -2.15 16.89
N GLN A 63 15.72 -2.98 16.75
CA GLN A 63 16.03 -3.66 15.49
C GLN A 63 15.15 -4.90 15.21
N ASN A 64 14.43 -5.43 16.19
CA ASN A 64 13.70 -6.70 16.07
C ASN A 64 12.21 -6.59 16.42
N SER A 65 11.65 -5.38 16.47
CA SER A 65 10.20 -5.26 16.66
C SER A 65 9.48 -5.79 15.42
N ILE A 66 8.51 -6.68 15.65
CA ILE A 66 7.61 -7.18 14.61
C ILE A 66 6.36 -6.30 14.48
N SER A 67 6.06 -5.46 15.47
CA SER A 67 4.90 -4.56 15.46
C SER A 67 5.16 -3.26 14.70
N CYS A 68 6.42 -2.85 14.51
CA CYS A 68 6.75 -1.63 13.77
C CYS A 68 6.45 -1.78 12.26
N GLY A 69 5.56 -0.94 11.76
CA GLY A 69 5.26 -0.79 10.35
C GLY A 69 5.52 0.64 9.86
N SER A 70 5.20 0.89 8.60
CA SER A 70 5.13 2.23 8.04
C SER A 70 4.01 2.32 7.03
N HIS A 71 3.46 3.51 6.90
CA HIS A 71 2.47 3.84 5.89
C HIS A 71 3.03 4.93 4.97
N ILE A 72 2.83 4.77 3.67
CA ILE A 72 3.25 5.76 2.67
C ILE A 72 2.01 6.21 1.92
N HIS A 73 1.70 7.49 2.03
CA HIS A 73 0.55 8.11 1.39
C HIS A 73 1.01 8.76 0.07
N VAL A 74 0.36 8.40 -1.03
CA VAL A 74 0.66 8.92 -2.36
C VAL A 74 -0.58 9.59 -2.94
N ALA A 75 -0.41 10.79 -3.50
CA ALA A 75 -1.45 11.52 -4.22
C ALA A 75 -0.83 12.29 -5.40
N PRO A 76 -1.61 12.62 -6.44
CA PRO A 76 -1.15 13.51 -7.49
C PRO A 76 -0.91 14.92 -6.93
N THR A 77 0.07 15.63 -7.50
CA THR A 77 0.35 17.02 -7.09
C THR A 77 -0.83 17.93 -7.40
N ALA A 78 -1.25 18.73 -6.42
CA ALA A 78 -2.27 19.78 -6.54
C ALA A 78 -3.69 19.32 -6.99
N ARG A 79 -3.97 18.02 -7.03
CA ARG A 79 -5.31 17.50 -7.37
C ARG A 79 -5.61 16.20 -6.66
N TYR A 80 -6.87 15.78 -6.70
CA TYR A 80 -7.29 14.45 -6.30
C TYR A 80 -7.18 13.46 -7.46
N PHE A 81 -7.07 12.17 -7.13
CA PHE A 81 -7.28 11.12 -8.13
C PHE A 81 -8.69 11.21 -8.71
N SER A 82 -8.79 11.07 -10.03
CA SER A 82 -10.03 10.73 -10.73
C SER A 82 -10.48 9.31 -10.37
N LEU A 83 -11.75 9.00 -10.61
CA LEU A 83 -12.24 7.63 -10.40
C LEU A 83 -11.55 6.64 -11.36
N HIS A 84 -11.23 7.06 -12.58
CA HIS A 84 -10.53 6.22 -13.56
C HIS A 84 -9.14 5.79 -13.05
N GLU A 85 -8.34 6.74 -12.56
CA GLU A 85 -7.02 6.45 -11.99
C GLU A 85 -7.11 5.50 -10.79
N LEU A 86 -8.11 5.69 -9.92
CA LEU A 86 -8.33 4.79 -8.79
C LEU A 86 -8.68 3.36 -9.23
N LYS A 87 -9.46 3.20 -10.31
CA LYS A 87 -9.75 1.88 -10.89
C LYS A 87 -8.50 1.24 -11.46
N GLN A 88 -7.62 2.00 -12.14
CA GLN A 88 -6.34 1.49 -12.61
C GLN A 88 -5.42 1.05 -11.45
N ILE A 89 -5.32 1.87 -10.39
CA ILE A 89 -4.55 1.52 -9.18
C ILE A 89 -5.13 0.28 -8.50
N ALA A 90 -6.46 0.17 -8.39
CA ALA A 90 -7.13 -0.99 -7.86
C ALA A 90 -6.84 -2.26 -8.69
N MET A 91 -6.93 -2.17 -10.01
CA MET A 91 -6.66 -3.31 -10.88
C MET A 91 -5.19 -3.73 -10.82
N ALA A 92 -4.24 -2.78 -10.86
CA ALA A 92 -2.82 -3.05 -10.68
C ALA A 92 -2.54 -3.72 -9.32
N THR A 93 -3.20 -3.26 -8.25
CA THR A 93 -3.12 -3.86 -6.90
C THR A 93 -3.53 -5.32 -6.93
N ILE A 94 -4.62 -5.67 -7.60
CA ILE A 94 -5.13 -7.04 -7.69
C ILE A 94 -4.18 -7.94 -8.50
N ILE A 95 -3.73 -7.47 -9.66
CA ILE A 95 -2.83 -8.21 -10.56
C ILE A 95 -1.50 -8.52 -9.89
N HIS A 96 -0.89 -7.50 -9.27
CA HIS A 96 0.48 -7.56 -8.80
C HIS A 96 0.61 -7.93 -7.32
N GLU A 97 -0.50 -8.22 -6.63
CA GLU A 97 -0.51 -8.44 -5.19
C GLU A 97 0.53 -9.48 -4.75
N ASP A 98 0.62 -10.63 -5.43
CA ASP A 98 1.57 -11.69 -5.04
C ASP A 98 3.04 -11.31 -5.31
N CYS A 99 3.31 -10.54 -6.37
CA CYS A 99 4.63 -10.00 -6.65
C CYS A 99 5.06 -9.03 -5.53
N ILE A 100 4.13 -8.17 -5.09
CA ILE A 100 4.35 -7.25 -3.97
C ILE A 100 4.56 -8.03 -2.67
N LEU A 101 3.71 -9.02 -2.36
CA LEU A 101 3.85 -9.84 -1.16
C LEU A 101 5.20 -10.55 -1.10
N LYS A 102 5.73 -11.00 -2.23
CA LYS A 102 7.03 -11.66 -2.30
C LYS A 102 8.18 -10.76 -1.84
N ILE A 103 8.13 -9.46 -2.10
CA ILE A 103 9.16 -8.51 -1.64
C ILE A 103 8.96 -8.02 -0.22
N LEU A 104 7.73 -8.12 0.31
CA LEU A 104 7.51 -7.83 1.71
C LEU A 104 8.31 -8.81 2.57
N HIS A 105 8.82 -8.30 3.69
CA HIS A 105 9.36 -9.16 4.72
C HIS A 105 8.28 -10.17 5.16
N THR A 106 8.68 -11.40 5.48
CA THR A 106 7.77 -12.50 5.81
C THR A 106 6.75 -12.14 6.89
N THR A 107 7.18 -11.38 7.92
CA THR A 107 6.31 -10.90 9.00
C THR A 107 5.24 -9.89 8.58
N ARG A 108 5.30 -9.34 7.36
CA ARG A 108 4.30 -8.39 6.81
C ARG A 108 3.34 -9.04 5.81
N ARG A 109 3.67 -10.21 5.25
CA ARG A 109 2.88 -10.84 4.17
C ARG A 109 1.45 -11.21 4.57
N ASN A 110 1.18 -11.40 5.85
CA ASN A 110 -0.16 -11.67 6.39
C ASN A 110 -0.34 -11.00 7.77
N HIS A 111 0.17 -9.78 7.91
CA HIS A 111 0.04 -9.04 9.17
C HIS A 111 -1.31 -8.34 9.22
N GLU A 112 -1.94 -8.30 10.40
CA GLU A 112 -3.29 -7.73 10.56
C GLU A 112 -3.40 -6.25 10.17
N TYR A 113 -2.26 -5.53 10.15
CA TYR A 113 -2.16 -4.10 9.80
C TYR A 113 -1.75 -3.84 8.33
N CYS A 114 -1.57 -4.87 7.50
CA CYS A 114 -1.29 -4.75 6.07
C CYS A 114 -1.71 -6.03 5.32
N ARG A 115 -2.97 -6.42 5.50
CA ARG A 115 -3.53 -7.64 4.91
C ARG A 115 -3.56 -7.53 3.38
N PRO A 116 -3.30 -8.62 2.63
CA PRO A 116 -3.58 -8.64 1.19
C PRO A 116 -5.02 -8.13 0.93
N ASN A 117 -5.18 -7.22 -0.02
CA ASN A 117 -6.48 -6.68 -0.43
C ASN A 117 -7.46 -7.82 -0.79
N THR A 118 -6.99 -8.85 -1.50
CA THR A 118 -7.82 -10.01 -1.88
C THR A 118 -8.19 -10.91 -0.70
N SER A 119 -7.69 -10.67 0.51
CA SER A 119 -8.00 -11.47 1.70
C SER A 119 -9.06 -10.84 2.61
N ILE A 120 -9.59 -9.67 2.24
CA ILE A 120 -10.56 -8.93 3.05
C ILE A 120 -11.96 -9.48 2.78
N GLU A 121 -12.39 -10.38 3.64
CA GLU A 121 -13.65 -11.10 3.49
C GLU A 121 -14.87 -10.16 3.47
N GLY A 122 -15.91 -10.56 2.73
CA GLY A 122 -17.16 -9.81 2.61
C GLY A 122 -17.13 -8.62 1.65
N THR A 123 -15.99 -8.34 1.01
CA THR A 123 -15.84 -7.29 -0.01
C THR A 123 -16.19 -7.81 -1.41
N GLY A 124 -16.47 -6.90 -2.36
CA GLY A 124 -16.66 -7.28 -3.77
C GLY A 124 -15.44 -8.01 -4.34
N LEU A 125 -14.23 -7.51 -4.06
CA LEU A 125 -12.98 -8.16 -4.45
C LEU A 125 -12.84 -9.58 -3.89
N TRP A 126 -13.29 -9.81 -2.65
CA TRP A 126 -13.30 -11.15 -2.06
C TRP A 126 -14.20 -12.11 -2.83
N TYR A 127 -15.41 -11.69 -3.18
CA TYR A 127 -16.35 -12.54 -3.93
C TYR A 127 -15.90 -12.81 -5.36
N ASP A 128 -15.41 -11.79 -6.07
CA ASP A 128 -15.03 -11.93 -7.48
C ASP A 128 -13.71 -12.70 -7.65
N PHE A 129 -12.76 -12.56 -6.71
CA PHE A 129 -11.44 -13.18 -6.87
C PHE A 129 -10.83 -13.76 -5.59
N GLY A 130 -10.94 -13.07 -4.45
CA GLY A 130 -10.26 -13.46 -3.21
C GLY A 130 -10.56 -14.89 -2.75
N GLN A 131 -11.83 -15.29 -2.75
CA GLN A 131 -12.25 -16.64 -2.37
C GLN A 131 -11.57 -17.72 -3.21
N TRP A 132 -11.41 -17.49 -4.51
CA TRP A 132 -10.82 -18.44 -5.45
C TRP A 132 -9.30 -18.42 -5.42
N LYS A 133 -8.71 -17.24 -5.18
CA LYS A 133 -7.28 -17.06 -5.03
C LYS A 133 -6.74 -17.84 -3.82
N HIS A 134 -7.43 -17.73 -2.69
CA HIS A 134 -6.98 -18.28 -1.40
C HIS A 134 -7.43 -19.72 -1.14
N ARG A 135 -8.33 -20.30 -1.96
CA ARG A 135 -8.72 -21.72 -1.86
C ARG A 135 -7.78 -22.64 -2.65
N PRO A 136 -7.54 -23.88 -2.17
CA PRO A 136 -7.00 -24.96 -2.98
C PRO A 136 -7.98 -25.28 -4.13
N GLY A 137 -7.56 -25.20 -5.39
CA GLY A 137 -8.47 -25.44 -6.52
C GLY A 137 -7.98 -24.94 -7.90
N GLU A 138 -8.79 -25.21 -8.93
CA GLU A 138 -8.44 -25.10 -10.35
C GLU A 138 -8.08 -23.68 -10.83
N LEU A 139 -7.00 -23.60 -11.62
CA LEU A 139 -6.48 -22.37 -12.22
C LEU A 139 -7.47 -21.63 -13.10
N GLN A 140 -8.41 -22.35 -13.72
CA GLN A 140 -9.39 -21.75 -14.63
C GLN A 140 -10.27 -20.73 -13.90
N THR A 141 -10.65 -21.00 -12.65
CA THR A 141 -11.46 -20.11 -11.82
C THR A 141 -10.73 -18.81 -11.47
N ARG A 142 -9.40 -18.86 -11.34
CA ARG A 142 -8.58 -17.67 -11.03
C ARG A 142 -8.46 -16.71 -12.21
N ARG A 143 -8.47 -17.23 -13.45
CA ARG A 143 -8.48 -16.38 -14.66
C ARG A 143 -9.82 -15.68 -14.84
N VAL A 144 -10.91 -16.38 -14.55
CA VAL A 144 -12.27 -15.81 -14.58
C VAL A 144 -12.38 -14.68 -13.54
N GLY A 145 -11.88 -14.90 -12.31
CA GLY A 145 -11.96 -13.88 -11.25
C GLY A 145 -11.27 -12.55 -11.56
N LEU A 146 -10.13 -12.53 -12.27
CA LEU A 146 -9.52 -11.27 -12.72
C LEU A 146 -10.43 -10.50 -13.70
N ARG A 147 -11.05 -11.22 -14.65
CA ARG A 147 -11.99 -10.61 -15.60
C ARG A 147 -13.23 -10.08 -14.89
N ASP A 148 -13.74 -10.82 -13.92
CA ASP A 148 -14.90 -10.41 -13.13
C ASP A 148 -14.56 -9.16 -12.30
N CYS A 149 -13.35 -9.09 -11.71
CA CYS A 149 -12.86 -7.88 -11.06
C CYS A 149 -12.81 -6.69 -12.01
N ASN A 150 -12.29 -6.86 -13.23
CA ASN A 150 -12.23 -5.76 -14.21
C ASN A 150 -13.63 -5.28 -14.60
N GLN A 151 -14.55 -6.22 -14.86
CA GLN A 151 -15.93 -5.91 -15.18
C GLN A 151 -16.65 -5.17 -14.04
N ALA A 152 -16.43 -5.60 -12.78
CA ALA A 152 -16.95 -4.94 -11.60
C ALA A 152 -16.38 -3.52 -11.46
N LEU A 153 -15.05 -3.37 -11.54
CA LEU A 153 -14.38 -2.07 -11.49
C LEU A 153 -14.85 -1.14 -12.61
N MET A 154 -15.06 -1.63 -13.84
CA MET A 154 -15.65 -0.85 -14.93
C MET A 154 -17.03 -0.30 -14.55
N GLY A 155 -17.87 -1.10 -13.89
CA GLY A 155 -19.23 -0.74 -13.47
C GLY A 155 -19.31 0.28 -12.32
N ILE A 156 -18.27 0.41 -11.50
CA ILE A 156 -18.24 1.31 -10.33
C ILE A 156 -18.38 2.78 -10.75
N ARG A 157 -19.23 3.54 -10.06
CA ARG A 157 -19.59 4.93 -10.43
C ARG A 157 -19.11 5.98 -9.44
N SER A 158 -18.61 5.56 -8.29
CA SER A 158 -18.16 6.48 -7.24
C SER A 158 -16.91 5.98 -6.51
N LYS A 159 -16.19 6.91 -5.87
CA LYS A 159 -15.06 6.55 -4.98
C LYS A 159 -15.51 5.71 -3.78
N GLY A 160 -16.72 5.96 -3.27
CA GLY A 160 -17.32 5.20 -2.18
C GLY A 160 -17.53 3.73 -2.56
N GLU A 161 -18.11 3.48 -3.73
CA GLU A 161 -18.26 2.12 -4.28
C GLU A 161 -16.91 1.43 -4.49
N LEU A 162 -15.89 2.15 -4.98
CA LEU A 162 -14.54 1.60 -5.13
C LEU A 162 -13.93 1.15 -3.80
N VAL A 163 -14.02 2.00 -2.77
CA VAL A 163 -13.53 1.65 -1.42
C VAL A 163 -14.31 0.46 -0.86
N ALA A 164 -15.64 0.46 -0.98
CA ALA A 164 -16.48 -0.65 -0.53
C ALA A 164 -16.10 -1.97 -1.25
N TYR A 165 -15.85 -1.91 -2.55
CA TYR A 165 -15.43 -3.05 -3.35
C TYR A 165 -14.05 -3.60 -2.94
N MET A 166 -13.07 -2.72 -2.73
CA MET A 166 -11.67 -3.12 -2.48
C MET A 166 -11.40 -3.56 -1.05
N GLN A 167 -12.10 -2.99 -0.07
CA GLN A 167 -11.74 -3.15 1.35
C GLN A 167 -12.91 -3.00 2.34
N GLY A 168 -14.10 -2.60 1.88
CA GLY A 168 -15.22 -2.34 2.78
C GLY A 168 -14.87 -1.26 3.82
N ASP A 169 -15.09 -1.59 5.10
CA ASP A 169 -14.71 -0.74 6.23
C ASP A 169 -13.32 -1.04 6.82
N ASP A 170 -12.63 -2.09 6.32
CA ASP A 170 -11.30 -2.46 6.80
C ASP A 170 -10.26 -1.47 6.26
N ARG A 171 -9.57 -0.75 7.16
CA ARG A 171 -8.50 0.20 6.81
C ARG A 171 -7.10 -0.41 6.82
N ARG A 172 -7.00 -1.70 7.11
CA ARG A 172 -5.73 -2.42 7.35
C ARG A 172 -5.29 -3.25 6.14
N SER A 173 -5.80 -2.92 4.96
CA SER A 173 -5.39 -3.49 3.68
C SER A 173 -3.95 -3.07 3.33
N LEU A 174 -3.26 -3.87 2.50
CA LEU A 174 -1.90 -3.59 2.04
C LEU A 174 -1.86 -2.28 1.24
N TRP A 175 -2.83 -2.11 0.35
CA TRP A 175 -3.15 -0.84 -0.31
C TRP A 175 -4.50 -0.35 0.19
N ASN A 176 -4.50 0.77 0.91
CA ASN A 176 -5.69 1.37 1.50
C ASN A 176 -6.15 2.59 0.68
N PHE A 177 -7.39 2.51 0.21
CA PHE A 177 -8.09 3.51 -0.59
C PHE A 177 -9.00 4.41 0.24
N ARG A 178 -9.19 4.17 1.55
CA ARG A 178 -10.13 4.94 2.39
C ARG A 178 -9.88 6.45 2.31
N ASN A 179 -8.62 6.84 2.24
CA ASN A 179 -8.19 8.24 2.25
C ASN A 179 -8.55 9.00 0.95
N VAL A 180 -9.12 8.35 -0.07
CA VAL A 180 -9.55 9.00 -1.32
C VAL A 180 -10.97 9.57 -1.25
N LEU A 181 -11.71 9.26 -0.18
CA LEU A 181 -13.08 9.73 0.05
C LEU A 181 -13.12 11.25 0.33
N SER A 182 -14.29 11.84 0.14
CA SER A 182 -14.48 13.28 0.38
C SER A 182 -14.22 13.62 1.85
N GLY A 183 -13.49 14.71 2.11
CA GLY A 183 -13.12 15.15 3.45
C GLY A 183 -11.87 14.48 4.03
N GLU A 184 -11.30 13.50 3.34
CA GLU A 184 -10.04 12.83 3.67
C GLU A 184 -8.85 13.45 2.90
N THR A 185 -7.65 12.90 3.08
CA THR A 185 -6.39 13.46 2.55
C THR A 185 -6.21 13.37 1.02
N GLY A 186 -7.02 12.56 0.34
CA GLY A 186 -6.96 12.36 -1.10
C GLY A 186 -5.93 11.33 -1.57
N THR A 187 -5.34 10.56 -0.66
CA THR A 187 -4.19 9.68 -0.94
C THR A 187 -4.59 8.22 -1.09
N VAL A 188 -3.79 7.44 -1.81
CA VAL A 188 -3.73 5.98 -1.66
C VAL A 188 -2.57 5.65 -0.70
N GLU A 189 -2.82 4.77 0.27
CA GLU A 189 -1.86 4.46 1.34
C GLU A 189 -1.29 3.04 1.18
N PHE A 190 0.03 2.92 1.07
CA PHE A 190 0.74 1.65 1.12
C PHE A 190 1.16 1.30 2.54
N ARG A 191 0.79 0.12 3.03
CA ARG A 191 1.04 -0.34 4.40
C ARG A 191 2.08 -1.47 4.50
N GLY A 192 2.73 -1.85 3.41
CA GLY A 192 3.62 -3.02 3.39
C GLY A 192 5.01 -2.81 3.99
N GLY A 193 5.44 -1.55 4.15
CA GLY A 193 6.78 -1.22 4.62
C GLY A 193 7.06 -1.78 6.02
N ARG A 194 7.99 -2.74 6.09
CA ARG A 194 8.49 -3.23 7.39
C ARG A 194 9.53 -2.25 7.89
N HIS A 195 9.31 -1.74 9.10
CA HIS A 195 10.34 -1.16 9.96
C HIS A 195 11.31 -0.31 9.14
N LEU A 196 10.93 0.90 8.78
CA LEU A 196 11.82 1.82 8.08
C LEU A 196 13.11 1.93 8.94
N ARG A 197 14.19 1.22 8.59
CA ARG A 197 15.42 1.12 9.40
C ARG A 197 16.45 2.04 8.80
N GLY A 198 16.32 3.33 9.08
CA GLY A 198 17.22 4.33 8.53
C GLY A 198 16.79 4.88 7.17
N PRO A 199 17.56 5.84 6.66
CA PRO A 199 17.17 6.65 5.52
C PRO A 199 17.06 5.82 4.23
N VAL A 200 18.02 4.92 3.98
CA VAL A 200 18.05 4.11 2.75
C VAL A 200 16.80 3.24 2.58
N ARG A 201 16.38 2.54 3.64
CA ARG A 201 15.18 1.69 3.58
C ARG A 201 13.90 2.51 3.50
N THR A 202 13.88 3.66 4.15
CA THR A 202 12.76 4.61 4.06
C THR A 202 12.55 5.08 2.64
N LYS A 203 13.63 5.60 2.03
CA LYS A 203 13.63 6.06 0.64
C LYS A 203 13.19 4.95 -0.31
N ARG A 204 13.71 3.73 -0.17
CA ARG A 204 13.29 2.58 -1.01
C ARG A 204 11.79 2.31 -0.98
N TRP A 205 11.16 2.32 0.21
CA TRP A 205 9.72 2.08 0.29
C TRP A 205 8.91 3.26 -0.26
N VAL A 206 9.34 4.51 0.01
CA VAL A 206 8.72 5.72 -0.56
C VAL A 206 8.78 5.66 -2.09
N THR A 207 9.96 5.42 -2.65
CA THR A 207 10.18 5.25 -4.09
C THR A 207 9.32 4.14 -4.66
N PHE A 208 9.27 2.97 -4.03
CA PHE A 208 8.42 1.87 -4.48
C PHE A 208 6.93 2.28 -4.54
N ALA A 209 6.40 2.88 -3.47
CA ALA A 209 4.98 3.25 -3.43
C ALA A 209 4.63 4.31 -4.47
N VAL A 210 5.50 5.31 -4.66
CA VAL A 210 5.33 6.36 -5.67
C VAL A 210 5.37 5.77 -7.08
N LEU A 211 6.40 4.98 -7.40
CA LEU A 211 6.55 4.38 -8.73
C LEU A 211 5.42 3.42 -9.05
N PHE A 212 4.97 2.62 -8.08
CA PHE A 212 3.85 1.71 -8.28
C PHE A 212 2.55 2.46 -8.62
N VAL A 213 2.25 3.55 -7.90
CA VAL A 213 1.06 4.36 -8.17
C VAL A 213 1.17 5.05 -9.54
N ASP A 214 2.32 5.64 -9.86
CA ASP A 214 2.56 6.26 -11.16
C ASP A 214 2.39 5.25 -12.32
N PHE A 215 3.08 4.12 -12.24
CA PHE A 215 2.96 2.99 -13.17
C PHE A 215 1.50 2.55 -13.34
N ALA A 216 0.79 2.35 -12.23
CA ALA A 216 -0.59 1.89 -12.28
C ALA A 216 -1.50 2.89 -13.00
N THR A 217 -1.36 4.20 -12.74
CA THR A 217 -2.16 5.23 -13.42
C THR A 217 -1.88 5.36 -14.92
N ARG A 218 -0.70 4.94 -15.37
CA ARG A 218 -0.32 4.91 -16.79
C ARG A 218 -0.68 3.60 -17.50
N SER A 219 -1.00 2.57 -16.73
CA SER A 219 -1.22 1.23 -17.27
C SER A 219 -2.61 1.08 -17.89
N PRO A 220 -2.74 0.45 -19.08
CA PRO A 220 -4.02 0.23 -19.74
C PRO A 220 -4.82 -0.94 -19.12
N TYR A 221 -4.69 -1.20 -17.82
CA TYR A 221 -5.29 -2.38 -17.18
C TYR A 221 -6.82 -2.40 -17.18
N MET A 222 -7.46 -1.24 -17.39
CA MET A 222 -8.90 -1.18 -17.59
C MET A 222 -9.33 -1.59 -19.01
N GLU A 223 -8.39 -1.68 -19.95
CA GLU A 223 -8.63 -2.16 -21.31
C GLU A 223 -8.53 -3.69 -21.32
N ASN A 224 -9.64 -4.37 -21.62
CA ASN A 224 -9.71 -5.84 -21.61
C ASN A 224 -8.62 -6.52 -22.47
N SER A 225 -8.17 -5.87 -23.54
CA SER A 225 -7.09 -6.35 -24.43
C SER A 225 -5.71 -6.39 -23.79
N CYS A 226 -5.50 -5.65 -22.70
CA CYS A 226 -4.20 -5.45 -22.06
C CYS A 226 -4.11 -6.10 -20.68
N MET A 227 -5.11 -6.90 -20.29
CA MET A 227 -5.12 -7.54 -18.98
C MET A 227 -4.12 -8.71 -18.93
N PRO A 228 -3.12 -8.66 -18.05
CA PRO A 228 -2.20 -9.77 -17.89
C PRO A 228 -2.91 -10.97 -17.26
N GLN A 229 -2.40 -12.16 -17.55
CA GLN A 229 -2.89 -13.37 -16.95
C GLN A 229 -2.37 -13.49 -15.51
N TYR A 230 -3.24 -13.89 -14.57
CA TYR A 230 -2.80 -14.21 -13.21
C TYR A 230 -1.82 -15.40 -13.23
N VAL A 231 -0.62 -15.19 -12.67
CA VAL A 231 0.39 -16.23 -12.50
C VAL A 231 0.55 -16.56 -11.02
N PRO A 232 0.14 -17.76 -10.56
CA PRO A 232 0.23 -18.16 -9.16
C PRO A 232 1.67 -18.15 -8.62
N PRO A 233 1.89 -17.79 -7.35
CA PRO A 233 3.24 -17.64 -6.77
C PRO A 233 4.07 -18.94 -6.73
N GLN A 234 3.42 -20.11 -6.77
CA GLN A 234 4.10 -21.40 -6.79
C GLN A 234 4.64 -21.79 -8.18
N TRP A 235 4.36 -21.01 -9.22
CA TRP A 235 4.83 -21.28 -10.59
C TRP A 235 6.18 -20.61 -10.85
N SER A 236 7.05 -21.28 -11.61
CA SER A 236 8.37 -20.74 -11.97
C SER A 236 8.27 -19.42 -12.76
N SER A 237 7.23 -19.27 -13.58
CA SER A 237 6.94 -18.03 -14.32
C SER A 237 6.59 -16.83 -13.44
N HIS A 238 6.21 -17.04 -12.18
CA HIS A 238 5.91 -15.94 -11.26
C HIS A 238 7.16 -15.10 -10.96
N ASN A 239 8.34 -15.72 -10.96
CA ASN A 239 9.60 -14.98 -10.80
C ASN A 239 9.81 -13.99 -11.95
N ALA A 240 9.53 -14.42 -13.19
CA ALA A 240 9.65 -13.55 -14.36
C ALA A 240 8.66 -12.37 -14.27
N MET A 241 7.41 -12.63 -13.86
CA MET A 241 6.41 -11.57 -13.64
C MET A 241 6.84 -10.56 -12.56
N THR A 242 7.48 -11.03 -11.48
CA THR A 242 8.00 -10.13 -10.44
C THR A 242 9.13 -9.24 -10.98
N GLU A 243 10.04 -9.79 -11.79
CA GLU A 243 11.12 -9.03 -12.41
C GLU A 243 10.60 -8.06 -13.48
N GLU A 244 9.59 -8.44 -14.25
CA GLU A 244 8.92 -7.58 -15.23
C GLU A 244 8.31 -6.35 -14.56
N LEU A 245 7.54 -6.53 -13.48
CA LEU A 245 7.04 -5.42 -12.68
C LEU A 245 8.16 -4.47 -12.23
N TRP A 246 9.34 -4.99 -11.86
CA TRP A 246 10.47 -4.16 -11.47
C TRP A 246 11.18 -3.45 -12.60
N ASN A 247 11.16 -3.99 -13.79
CA ASN A 247 11.67 -3.28 -14.95
C ASN A 247 10.70 -2.16 -15.32
N ASP A 248 9.40 -2.43 -15.28
CA ASP A 248 8.35 -1.44 -15.55
C ASP A 248 8.37 -0.28 -14.56
N LEU A 249 8.52 -0.55 -13.25
CA LEU A 249 8.63 0.52 -12.25
C LEU A 249 9.86 1.41 -12.45
N LYS A 250 10.91 0.93 -13.11
CA LYS A 250 12.14 1.70 -13.36
C LYS A 250 12.08 2.51 -14.67
N SER A 251 11.10 2.23 -15.53
CA SER A 251 10.94 2.83 -16.86
C SER A 251 10.00 4.04 -16.88
#